data_AF-A0A067C5I8-F1
#
_entry.id   AF-A0A067C5I8-F1
#
_cell.length_a   1.000
_cell.length_b   1.000
_cell.length_c   1.000
_cell.angle_alpha   90.00
_cell.angle_beta   90.00
_cell.angle_gamma   90.00
#
_symmetry.space_group_name_H-M   'P 1'
#
loop_
_entity.id
_entity.type
_entity.pdbx_description
1 polymer ?
#
loop_
_entity_poly.entity_id
_entity_poly.type
_entity_poly.pdbx_seq_one_letter_code
_entity_poly.pdbx_strand_id
1 'polypeptide(L)'
;MAMRPAAGLAKRSEASEPFGKKKLGRNVEMFIAREDQLHNAVQHVKASDHLKGRAVWEDRQGKRGMINQRSRTDKKIQEEMELANRELLAVRSERIRHYYAKCYMEWEHELNARGLAIVRERD
;
A
#
# COMPACT_ATOMS: atom_id res chain seq x y z
N MET A 1 -46.19 -11.42 -63.85
CA MET A 1 -46.39 -9.97 -63.66
C MET A 1 -45.22 -9.44 -62.85
N ALA A 2 -44.33 -8.69 -63.51
CA ALA A 2 -43.12 -8.15 -62.92
C ALA A 2 -43.43 -6.86 -62.16
N MET A 3 -43.05 -6.81 -60.88
CA MET A 3 -43.09 -5.60 -60.06
C MET A 3 -41.89 -4.70 -60.42
N ARG A 4 -42.16 -3.53 -61.01
CA ARG A 4 -41.19 -2.46 -61.19
C ARG A 4 -40.94 -1.75 -59.84
N PRO A 5 -39.69 -1.58 -59.37
CA PRO A 5 -39.40 -0.59 -58.35
C PRO A 5 -39.11 0.77 -58.98
N ALA A 6 -39.56 1.81 -58.28
CA ALA A 6 -39.51 3.21 -58.67
C ALA A 6 -38.07 3.71 -58.88
N ALA A 7 -37.86 4.40 -60.00
CA ALA A 7 -36.69 5.24 -60.23
C ALA A 7 -36.79 6.49 -59.33
N GLY A 8 -36.16 6.44 -58.16
CA GLY A 8 -35.85 7.60 -57.34
C GLY A 8 -34.34 7.79 -57.32
N LEU A 9 -33.78 8.46 -58.32
CA LEU A 9 -32.40 8.96 -58.24
C LEU A 9 -32.36 10.00 -57.12
N ALA A 10 -31.96 9.57 -55.93
CA ALA A 10 -31.46 10.48 -54.91
C ALA A 10 -30.23 11.17 -55.52
N LYS A 11 -30.41 12.45 -55.90
CA LYS A 11 -29.32 13.37 -56.20
C LYS A 11 -28.29 13.21 -55.07
N ARG A 12 -27.13 12.64 -55.39
CA ARG A 12 -25.94 12.79 -54.55
C ARG A 12 -25.78 14.29 -54.39
N SER A 13 -26.01 14.78 -53.18
CA SER A 13 -25.62 16.12 -52.79
C SER A 13 -24.16 16.27 -53.21
N GLU A 14 -23.90 17.10 -54.20
CA GLU A 14 -22.59 17.65 -54.47
C GLU A 14 -22.14 18.25 -53.13
N ALA A 15 -21.31 17.49 -52.42
CA ALA A 15 -20.65 17.95 -51.23
C ALA A 15 -19.80 19.12 -51.71
N SER A 16 -20.29 20.33 -51.44
CA SER A 16 -19.62 21.58 -51.70
C SER A 16 -18.17 21.44 -51.24
N GLU A 17 -17.24 21.39 -52.19
CA GLU A 17 -15.82 21.52 -51.86
C GLU A 17 -15.68 22.85 -51.09
N PRO A 18 -15.06 22.85 -49.90
CA PRO A 18 -14.95 24.05 -49.10
C PRO A 18 -14.21 25.10 -49.93
N PHE A 19 -14.95 26.15 -50.32
CA PHE A 19 -14.47 27.27 -51.12
C PHE A 19 -13.16 27.81 -50.52
N GLY A 20 -12.08 27.79 -51.32
CA GLY A 20 -10.81 28.45 -50.99
C GLY A 20 -9.61 27.54 -50.70
N LYS A 21 -9.76 26.21 -50.61
CA LYS A 21 -8.59 25.31 -50.51
C LYS A 21 -8.16 24.86 -51.90
N LYS A 22 -7.12 25.48 -52.46
CA LYS A 22 -6.46 24.95 -53.67
C LYS A 22 -6.07 23.50 -53.38
N LYS A 23 -6.47 22.56 -54.25
CA LYS A 23 -6.05 21.15 -54.13
C LYS A 23 -4.53 21.14 -54.11
N LEU A 24 -3.97 20.72 -52.97
CA LEU A 24 -2.54 20.66 -52.81
C LEU A 24 -2.03 19.55 -53.74
N GLY A 25 -0.82 19.71 -54.28
CA GLY A 25 -0.23 18.62 -55.06
C GLY A 25 -0.12 17.37 -54.19
N ARG A 26 -0.38 16.18 -54.73
CA ARG A 26 -0.37 14.90 -53.99
C ARG A 26 0.85 14.71 -53.09
N ASN A 27 2.02 15.18 -53.53
CA ASN A 27 3.26 15.13 -52.74
C ASN A 27 3.21 16.04 -51.49
N VAL A 28 2.58 17.20 -51.59
CA VAL A 28 2.38 18.14 -50.48
C VAL A 28 1.37 17.58 -49.48
N GLU A 29 0.29 16.95 -49.97
CA GLU A 29 -0.68 16.28 -49.10
C GLU A 29 -0.06 15.10 -48.34
N MET A 30 0.74 14.26 -49.01
CA MET A 30 1.48 13.18 -48.37
C MET A 30 2.49 13.69 -47.34
N PHE A 31 3.16 14.80 -47.64
CA PHE A 31 4.11 15.42 -46.70
C PHE A 31 3.40 15.92 -45.44
N ILE A 32 2.29 16.66 -45.58
CA ILE A 32 1.49 17.16 -44.46
C ILE A 32 0.95 16.00 -43.62
N ALA A 33 0.40 14.97 -44.26
CA ALA A 33 -0.11 13.80 -43.55
C ALA A 33 1.00 13.07 -42.77
N ARG A 34 2.22 13.01 -43.30
CA ARG A 34 3.37 12.43 -42.61
C ARG A 34 3.82 13.27 -41.42
N GLU A 35 3.85 14.60 -41.56
CA GLU A 35 4.17 15.53 -40.47
C GLU A 35 3.14 15.44 -39.34
N ASP A 36 1.85 15.38 -39.68
CA ASP A 36 0.76 15.19 -38.70
C ASP A 36 0.90 13.86 -37.95
N GLN A 37 1.24 12.77 -38.67
CA GLN A 37 1.50 11.47 -38.06
C GLN A 37 2.71 11.53 -37.11
N LEU A 38 3.79 12.19 -37.50
CA LEU A 38 4.98 12.34 -36.67
C LEU A 38 4.67 13.17 -35.42
N HIS A 39 3.93 14.27 -35.58
CA HIS A 39 3.50 15.12 -34.47
C HIS A 39 2.66 14.35 -33.46
N ASN A 40 1.67 13.59 -33.94
CA ASN A 40 0.82 12.75 -33.09
C ASN A 40 1.62 11.65 -32.39
N ALA A 41 2.57 11.02 -33.07
CA ALA A 41 3.44 10.01 -32.48
C ALA A 41 4.30 10.61 -31.34
N VAL A 42 4.88 11.79 -31.55
CA VAL A 42 5.67 12.49 -30.52
C VAL A 42 4.81 12.85 -29.30
N GLN A 43 3.59 13.32 -29.51
CA GLN A 43 2.66 13.59 -28.40
C GLN A 43 2.32 12.31 -27.63
N HIS A 44 2.06 11.22 -28.34
CA HIS A 44 1.74 9.93 -27.73
C HIS A 44 2.91 9.38 -26.91
N VAL A 45 4.15 9.50 -27.40
CA VAL A 45 5.35 9.10 -26.65
C VAL A 45 5.48 9.92 -25.37
N LYS A 46 5.33 11.25 -25.45
CA LYS A 46 5.38 12.12 -24.27
C LYS A 46 4.33 11.74 -23.22
N ALA A 47 3.09 11.49 -23.64
CA ALA A 47 2.02 11.07 -22.75
C ALA A 47 2.30 9.69 -22.13
N SER A 48 2.79 8.75 -22.95
CA SER A 48 3.16 7.40 -22.50
C SER A 48 4.27 7.44 -21.45
N ASP A 49 5.33 8.22 -21.68
CA ASP A 49 6.46 8.30 -20.76
C ASP A 49 6.07 8.99 -19.44
N HIS A 50 5.19 9.99 -19.50
CA HIS A 50 4.60 10.57 -18.30
C HIS A 50 3.81 9.54 -17.48
N LEU A 51 2.94 8.76 -18.14
CA LEU A 51 2.16 7.71 -17.49
C LEU A 51 3.04 6.62 -16.88
N LYS A 52 4.09 6.17 -17.60
CA LYS A 52 5.07 5.21 -17.08
C LYS A 52 5.76 5.75 -15.83
N GLY A 53 6.22 7.00 -15.85
CA GLY A 53 6.86 7.64 -14.71
C GLY A 53 5.95 7.69 -13.49
N ARG A 54 4.67 8.03 -13.70
CA ARG A 54 3.65 8.06 -12.65
C ARG A 54 3.38 6.67 -12.07
N ALA A 55 3.19 5.65 -12.93
CA ALA A 55 2.93 4.28 -12.48
C ALA A 55 4.08 3.73 -11.61
N VAL A 56 5.33 3.97 -12.00
CA VAL A 56 6.51 3.58 -11.22
C VAL A 56 6.57 4.31 -9.87
N TRP A 57 6.24 5.60 -9.86
CA TRP A 57 6.21 6.38 -8.63
C TRP A 57 5.13 5.88 -7.66
N GLU A 58 3.92 5.63 -8.16
CA GLU A 58 2.79 5.14 -7.36
C GLU A 58 3.09 3.76 -6.75
N ASP A 59 3.65 2.81 -7.52
CA ASP A 59 4.07 1.50 -7.02
C ASP A 59 5.14 1.64 -5.90
N ARG A 60 6.09 2.55 -6.08
CA ARG A 60 7.14 2.81 -5.07
C ARG A 60 6.59 3.43 -3.79
N GLN A 61 5.60 4.32 -3.89
CA GLN A 61 4.93 4.91 -2.72
C GLN A 61 4.07 3.89 -1.98
N GLY A 62 3.29 3.07 -2.71
CA GLY A 62 2.48 2.01 -2.11
C GLY A 62 3.32 1.02 -1.29
N LYS A 63 4.45 0.58 -1.86
CA LYS A 63 5.41 -0.29 -1.16
C LYS A 63 6.00 0.37 0.09
N ARG A 64 6.41 1.65 0.01
CA ARG A 64 6.95 2.39 1.16
C ARG A 64 5.92 2.61 2.26
N GLY A 65 4.67 2.93 1.90
CA GLY A 65 3.57 3.09 2.85
C GLY A 65 3.32 1.82 3.65
N MET A 66 3.24 0.68 2.95
CA MET A 66 3.02 -0.63 3.58
C MET A 66 4.19 -1.06 4.47
N ILE A 67 5.44 -0.86 4.03
CA ILE A 67 6.64 -1.18 4.83
C ILE A 67 6.69 -0.32 6.10
N ASN A 68 6.42 0.99 5.97
CA ASN A 68 6.42 1.90 7.12
C ASN A 68 5.29 1.57 8.11
N GLN A 69 4.12 1.19 7.61
CA GLN A 69 3.00 0.78 8.45
C GLN A 69 3.34 -0.50 9.21
N ARG A 70 3.88 -1.52 8.53
CA ARG A 70 4.32 -2.77 9.17
C ARG A 70 5.40 -2.50 10.23
N SER A 71 6.41 -1.70 9.91
CA SER A 71 7.46 -1.36 10.89
C SER A 71 6.92 -0.67 12.14
N ARG A 72 5.93 0.22 11.98
CA ARG A 72 5.26 0.87 13.12
C ARG A 72 4.44 -0.11 13.96
N THR A 73 3.70 -1.01 13.31
CA THR A 73 2.93 -2.03 14.03
C THR A 73 3.85 -2.98 14.78
N ASP A 74 4.93 -3.44 14.15
CA ASP A 74 5.88 -4.36 14.77
C ASP A 74 6.56 -3.72 15.98
N LYS A 75 6.93 -2.44 15.89
CA LYS A 75 7.48 -1.70 17.03
C LYS A 75 6.47 -1.60 18.19
N LYS A 76 5.20 -1.30 17.89
CA LYS A 76 4.15 -1.23 18.92
C LYS A 76 3.94 -2.59 19.61
N ILE A 77 3.91 -3.68 18.83
CA ILE A 77 3.77 -5.04 19.35
C ILE A 77 4.96 -5.38 20.26
N GLN A 78 6.17 -5.02 19.84
CA GLN A 78 7.38 -5.26 20.63
C GLN A 78 7.33 -4.52 21.98
N GLU A 79 6.95 -3.24 21.97
CA GLU A 79 6.81 -2.43 23.19
C GLU A 79 5.74 -3.02 24.14
N GLU A 80 4.59 -3.45 23.61
CA GLU A 80 3.53 -4.09 24.38
C GLU A 80 3.98 -5.43 24.99
N MET A 81 4.72 -6.24 24.23
CA MET A 81 5.26 -7.53 24.69
C MET A 81 6.30 -7.34 25.80
N GLU A 82 7.16 -6.33 25.69
CA GLU A 82 8.14 -6.00 26.73
C GLU A 82 7.48 -5.56 28.03
N LEU A 83 6.42 -4.74 27.95
CA LEU A 83 5.66 -4.31 29.13
C LEU A 83 4.98 -5.50 29.80
N ALA A 84 4.30 -6.35 29.03
CA ALA A 84 3.65 -7.54 29.54
C ALA A 84 4.63 -8.51 30.23
N ASN A 85 5.84 -8.66 29.69
CA ASN A 85 6.89 -9.47 30.31
C ASN A 85 7.36 -8.89 31.66
N ARG A 86 7.49 -7.56 31.76
CA ARG A 86 7.86 -6.90 33.04
C ARG A 86 6.77 -7.10 34.09
N GLU A 87 5.51 -6.91 33.72
CA GLU A 87 4.38 -7.13 34.62
C GLU A 87 4.31 -8.59 35.08
N LEU A 88 4.49 -9.54 34.17
CA LEU A 88 4.51 -10.96 34.50
C LEU A 88 5.62 -11.30 35.51
N LEU A 89 6.83 -10.78 35.30
CA LEU A 89 7.95 -10.99 36.21
C LEU A 89 7.67 -10.39 37.59
N ALA A 90 7.12 -9.17 37.64
CA ALA A 90 6.74 -8.53 38.90
C ALA A 90 5.71 -9.39 39.66
N VAL A 91 4.61 -9.79 39.01
CA VAL A 91 3.58 -10.64 39.63
C VAL A 91 4.15 -11.98 40.08
N ARG A 92 5.01 -12.61 39.28
CA ARG A 92 5.66 -13.89 39.64
C ARG A 92 6.55 -13.71 40.86
N SER A 93 7.35 -12.64 40.91
CA SER A 93 8.24 -12.36 42.04
C SER A 93 7.46 -12.14 43.34
N GLU A 94 6.35 -11.39 43.29
CA GLU A 94 5.45 -11.19 44.42
C GLU A 94 4.86 -12.51 44.92
N ARG A 95 4.36 -13.35 43.99
CA ARG A 95 3.81 -14.67 44.34
C ARG A 95 4.85 -15.57 45.01
N ILE A 96 6.06 -15.60 44.48
CA ILE A 96 7.17 -16.38 45.05
C ILE A 96 7.51 -15.86 46.44
N ARG A 97 7.63 -14.54 46.62
CA ARG A 97 7.92 -13.94 47.92
C ARG A 97 6.83 -14.26 48.95
N HIS A 98 5.56 -14.16 48.55
CA HIS A 98 4.44 -14.50 49.43
C HIS A 98 4.44 -15.97 49.83
N TYR A 99 4.70 -16.87 48.87
CA TYR A 99 4.82 -18.30 49.13
C TYR A 99 5.93 -18.60 50.15
N TYR A 100 7.14 -18.08 49.92
CA TYR A 100 8.25 -18.31 50.84
C TYR A 100 8.05 -17.63 52.20
N ALA A 101 7.40 -16.47 52.26
CA ALA A 101 7.04 -15.85 53.53
C ALA A 101 6.11 -16.76 54.35
N LYS A 102 5.13 -17.39 53.69
CA LYS A 102 4.24 -18.37 54.32
C LYS A 102 5.02 -19.58 54.82
N CYS A 103 5.87 -20.18 53.99
CA CYS A 103 6.71 -21.31 54.40
C CYS A 103 7.64 -20.95 55.56
N TYR A 104 8.20 -19.74 55.55
CA TYR A 104 9.05 -19.25 56.63
C TYR A 104 8.31 -19.17 57.96
N MET A 105 7.08 -18.66 57.94
CA MET A 105 6.23 -18.61 59.14
C MET A 105 5.90 -20.01 59.67
N GLU A 106 5.57 -20.95 58.79
CA GLU A 106 5.29 -22.35 59.15
C GLU A 106 6.53 -23.01 59.79
N TRP A 107 7.70 -22.87 59.17
CA TRP A 107 8.95 -23.43 59.71
C TRP A 107 9.37 -22.80 61.03
N GLU A 108 9.24 -21.48 61.18
CA GLU A 108 9.53 -20.79 62.44
C GLU A 108 8.63 -21.32 63.57
N HIS A 109 7.35 -21.57 63.29
CA HIS A 109 6.43 -22.15 64.26
C HIS A 109 6.86 -23.57 64.67
N GLU A 110 7.23 -24.42 63.71
CA GLU A 110 7.68 -25.79 63.97
C GLU A 110 9.01 -25.85 64.74
N LEU A 111 9.96 -24.97 64.43
CA LEU A 111 11.24 -24.88 65.12
C LEU A 111 11.07 -24.36 66.54
N ASN A 112 10.25 -23.33 66.73
CA ASN A 112 9.95 -22.79 68.06
C ASN A 112 9.30 -23.85 68.96
N ALA A 113 8.43 -24.70 68.42
CA ALA A 113 7.85 -25.83 69.15
C ALA A 113 8.91 -26.85 69.62
N ARG A 114 10.08 -26.88 68.98
CA ARG A 114 11.24 -27.71 69.34
C ARG A 114 12.31 -26.94 70.14
N GLY A 115 12.05 -25.68 70.49
CA GLY A 115 13.02 -24.81 71.18
C GLY A 115 14.16 -24.30 70.29
N LEU A 116 14.01 -24.37 68.96
CA LEU A 116 14.95 -23.86 67.96
C LEU A 116 14.38 -22.62 67.26
N ALA A 117 15.21 -21.86 66.54
CA ALA A 117 14.77 -20.69 65.78
C ALA A 117 15.57 -20.55 64.47
N ILE A 118 14.98 -19.91 63.46
CA ILE A 118 15.70 -19.61 62.21
C ILE A 118 16.71 -18.48 62.45
N VAL A 119 17.94 -18.67 61.98
CA VAL A 119 18.98 -17.64 62.01
C VAL A 119 18.59 -16.48 61.09
N ARG A 120 18.62 -15.26 61.62
CA ARG A 120 18.40 -14.02 60.85
C ARG A 120 19.71 -13.24 60.81
N GLU A 121 20.13 -12.85 59.62
CA GLU A 121 21.24 -11.89 59.49
C GLU A 121 20.82 -10.58 60.15
N ARG A 122 21.69 -10.05 61.02
CA ARG A 122 21.56 -8.69 61.55
C ARG A 122 22.37 -7.79 60.62
N ASP A 123 21.72 -6.76 60.08
CA ASP A 123 22.38 -5.63 59.43
C ASP A 123 23.35 -4.93 60.39
#